data_AF-C1D1U6-F1
#
_entry.id   AF-C1D1U6-F1
#
_cell.length_a   1.000
_cell.length_b   1.000
_cell.length_c   1.000
_cell.angle_alpha   90.00
_cell.angle_beta   90.00
_cell.angle_gamma   90.00
#
_symmetry.space_group_name_H-M   'P 1'
#
loop_
_entity.id
_entity.type
_entity.pdbx_description
1 polymer ?
#
loop_
_entity_poly.entity_id
_entity_poly.type
_entity_poly.pdbx_seq_one_letter_code
_entity_poly.pdbx_strand_id
1 'polypeptide(L)'
;MRASTEMSTLSDAELLCALAQNELEALRELHRRYARLLYAMAERSKVPDPEARVQETWLQIMRQAHCHASTSLEARMWLIGTAQRVLMPQEQRLATSALLTA
;
A
#
# COMPACT_ATOMS: atom_id res chain seq x y z
N MET A 1 -0.52 -25.94 -6.06
CA MET A 1 0.47 -25.28 -5.18
C MET A 1 1.72 -24.77 -5.94
N ARG A 2 1.63 -24.44 -7.24
CA ARG A 2 2.77 -23.93 -8.04
C ARG A 2 2.79 -22.40 -8.21
N ALA A 3 1.62 -21.76 -8.26
CA ALA A 3 1.48 -20.30 -8.47
C ALA A 3 2.04 -19.44 -7.32
N SER A 4 1.99 -19.91 -6.06
CA SER A 4 2.46 -19.14 -4.91
C SER A 4 3.98 -18.90 -4.92
N THR A 5 4.75 -19.83 -5.50
CA THR A 5 6.20 -19.68 -5.64
C THR A 5 6.54 -18.66 -6.73
N GLU A 6 5.78 -18.63 -7.82
CA GLU A 6 6.00 -17.73 -8.95
C GLU A 6 5.74 -16.27 -8.57
N MET A 7 4.70 -15.99 -7.78
CA MET A 7 4.45 -14.63 -7.29
C MET A 7 5.53 -14.14 -6.31
N SER A 8 6.12 -15.06 -5.54
CA SER A 8 7.14 -14.72 -4.54
C SER A 8 8.45 -14.19 -5.15
N THR A 9 8.74 -14.50 -6.42
CA THR A 9 9.93 -14.02 -7.13
C THR A 9 9.70 -12.71 -7.89
N LEU A 10 8.45 -12.30 -8.09
CA LEU A 10 8.13 -11.05 -8.75
C LEU A 10 8.54 -9.84 -7.89
N SER A 11 8.98 -8.78 -8.56
CA SER A 11 9.14 -7.46 -7.97
C SER A 11 7.78 -6.85 -7.59
N ASP A 12 7.80 -5.85 -6.72
CA ASP A 12 6.55 -5.19 -6.30
C ASP A 12 5.85 -4.47 -7.46
N ALA A 13 6.60 -3.98 -8.45
CA ALA A 13 6.04 -3.38 -9.65
C ALA A 13 5.33 -4.43 -10.52
N GLU A 14 5.92 -5.61 -10.70
CA GLU A 14 5.29 -6.72 -11.42
C GLU A 14 4.04 -7.23 -10.69
N LEU A 15 4.07 -7.29 -9.36
CA LEU A 15 2.90 -7.64 -8.55
C LEU A 15 1.78 -6.60 -8.69
N LEU A 16 2.09 -5.31 -8.72
CA LEU A 16 1.09 -4.26 -8.98
C LEU A 16 0.50 -4.37 -10.39
N CYS A 17 1.31 -4.68 -11.40
CA CYS A 17 0.84 -4.93 -12.76
C CYS A 17 -0.09 -6.16 -12.83
N ALA A 18 0.28 -7.26 -12.19
CA ALA A 18 -0.57 -8.46 -12.10
C ALA A 18 -1.88 -8.17 -11.34
N LEU A 19 -1.82 -7.40 -10.25
CA LEU A 19 -3.00 -6.97 -9.52
C LEU A 19 -3.94 -6.11 -10.37
N ALA A 20 -3.39 -5.23 -11.22
CA ALA A 20 -4.18 -4.45 -12.18
C ALA A 20 -4.91 -5.33 -13.22
N GLN A 21 -4.44 -6.56 -13.43
CA GLN A 21 -5.09 -7.57 -14.28
C GLN A 21 -6.04 -8.50 -13.49
N ASN A 22 -6.37 -8.15 -12.24
CA ASN A 22 -7.20 -8.94 -11.31
C ASN A 22 -6.60 -10.28 -10.84
N GLU A 23 -5.28 -10.45 -10.91
CA GLU A 23 -4.61 -11.62 -10.35
C GLU A 23 -4.54 -11.55 -8.82
N LEU A 24 -5.49 -12.20 -8.14
CA LEU A 24 -5.64 -12.15 -6.68
C LEU A 24 -4.43 -12.69 -5.91
N GLU A 25 -3.63 -13.58 -6.51
CA GLU A 25 -2.40 -14.07 -5.88
C GLU A 25 -1.37 -12.94 -5.71
N ALA A 26 -1.34 -11.96 -6.61
CA ALA A 26 -0.46 -10.81 -6.49
C ALA A 26 -0.83 -9.93 -5.28
N LEU A 27 -2.14 -9.78 -5.00
CA LEU A 27 -2.61 -9.10 -3.79
C LEU A 27 -2.14 -9.84 -2.54
N ARG A 28 -2.25 -11.17 -2.51
CA ARG A 28 -1.82 -11.96 -1.34
C ARG A 28 -0.33 -11.80 -1.08
N GLU A 29 0.47 -11.79 -2.13
CA GLU A 29 1.92 -11.62 -2.01
C GLU A 29 2.29 -10.19 -1.57
N LEU A 30 1.65 -9.16 -2.13
CA LEU A 30 1.80 -7.78 -1.65
C LEU A 30 1.39 -7.67 -0.18
N HIS A 31 0.26 -8.28 0.20
CA HIS A 31 -0.21 -8.31 1.58
C HIS A 31 0.81 -8.98 2.50
N ARG A 32 1.36 -10.14 2.11
CA ARG A 32 2.39 -10.84 2.87
C ARG A 32 3.63 -9.96 3.11
N ARG A 33 4.07 -9.19 2.10
CA ARG A 33 5.26 -8.32 2.18
C ARG A 33 5.02 -7.06 3.01
N TYR A 34 3.85 -6.45 2.87
CA TYR A 34 3.60 -5.09 3.36
C TYR A 34 2.63 -4.98 4.53
N ALA A 35 1.86 -6.03 4.88
CA ALA A 35 0.86 -5.97 5.95
C ALA A 35 1.47 -5.45 7.25
N ARG A 36 2.61 -5.99 7.68
CA ARG A 36 3.28 -5.55 8.91
C ARG A 36 3.60 -4.05 8.91
N LEU A 37 4.03 -3.51 7.78
CA LEU A 37 4.31 -2.07 7.64
C LEU A 37 3.02 -1.25 7.72
N LEU A 38 1.97 -1.66 7.00
CA LEU A 38 0.70 -0.93 6.98
C LEU A 38 0.02 -0.93 8.35
N TYR A 39 0.05 -2.06 9.07
CA TYR A 39 -0.41 -2.12 10.46
C TYR A 39 0.41 -1.19 11.36
N ALA A 40 1.74 -1.21 11.27
CA ALA A 40 2.57 -0.31 12.05
C ALA A 40 2.30 1.18 11.74
N MET A 41 1.95 1.51 10.49
CA MET A 41 1.53 2.87 10.12
C MET A 41 0.17 3.22 10.75
N ALA A 42 -0.82 2.33 10.67
CA ALA A 42 -2.15 2.58 11.23
C ALA A 42 -2.12 2.74 12.75
N GLU A 43 -1.37 1.89 13.46
CA GLU A 43 -1.15 2.00 14.90
C GLU A 43 -0.54 3.36 15.29
N ARG A 44 0.45 3.83 14.51
CA ARG A 44 1.09 5.13 14.75
C ARG A 44 0.18 6.31 14.48
N SER A 45 -0.76 6.19 13.55
CA SER A 45 -1.70 7.26 13.20
C SER A 45 -2.79 7.49 14.25
N LYS A 46 -2.90 6.63 15.28
CA LYS A 46 -3.92 6.71 16.35
C LYS A 46 -5.35 6.86 15.81
N VAL A 47 -5.64 6.17 14.69
CA VAL A 47 -6.98 6.16 14.11
C VAL A 47 -7.93 5.33 14.99
N PRO A 48 -9.25 5.64 15.03
CA PRO A 48 -10.20 4.96 15.92
C PRO A 48 -10.37 3.45 15.66
N ASP A 49 -10.04 3.00 14.44
CA ASP A 49 -10.10 1.60 14.03
C ASP A 49 -8.95 1.31 13.05
N PRO A 50 -7.76 0.91 13.55
CA PRO A 50 -6.59 0.63 12.72
C PRO A 50 -6.82 -0.50 11.72
N GLU A 51 -7.56 -1.53 12.12
CA GLU A 51 -7.81 -2.71 11.28
C GLU A 51 -8.68 -2.35 10.07
N ALA A 52 -9.84 -1.71 10.29
CA ALA A 52 -10.70 -1.28 9.19
C ALA A 52 -9.99 -0.32 8.24
N ARG A 53 -9.08 0.52 8.76
CA ARG A 53 -8.28 1.46 7.96
C ARG A 53 -7.22 0.76 7.12
N VAL A 54 -6.59 -0.29 7.64
CA VAL A 54 -5.69 -1.14 6.86
C VAL A 54 -6.46 -1.89 5.77
N GLN A 55 -7.63 -2.43 6.07
CA GLN A 55 -8.49 -3.07 5.08
C GLN A 55 -8.90 -2.09 3.95
N GLU A 56 -9.34 -0.88 4.31
CA GLU A 56 -9.65 0.17 3.33
C GLU A 56 -8.42 0.55 2.48
N THR A 57 -7.24 0.57 3.08
CA THR A 57 -5.98 0.82 2.36
C THR A 57 -5.73 -0.24 1.29
N TRP A 58 -5.93 -1.52 1.61
CA TRP A 58 -5.80 -2.61 0.64
C TRP A 58 -6.83 -2.52 -0.48
N LEU A 59 -8.09 -2.21 -0.16
CA LEU A 59 -9.11 -1.95 -1.18
C LEU A 59 -8.72 -0.80 -2.10
N GLN A 60 -8.15 0.27 -1.55
CA GLN A 60 -7.68 1.41 -2.33
C GLN A 60 -6.52 1.02 -3.24
N ILE A 61 -5.56 0.23 -2.74
CA ILE A 61 -4.45 -0.30 -3.54
C ILE A 61 -4.98 -1.15 -4.70
N MET A 62 -5.91 -2.06 -4.45
CA MET A 62 -6.54 -2.88 -5.50
C MET A 62 -7.22 -2.01 -6.55
N ARG A 63 -8.05 -1.05 -6.13
CA ARG A 63 -8.79 -0.16 -7.03
C ARG A 63 -7.85 0.70 -7.89
N GLN A 64 -6.69 1.07 -7.37
CA GLN A 64 -5.76 1.99 -8.02
C GLN A 64 -4.52 1.33 -8.61
N ALA A 65 -4.39 0.00 -8.56
CA ALA A 65 -3.19 -0.71 -9.03
C ALA A 65 -2.84 -0.35 -10.49
N HIS A 66 -3.85 -0.21 -11.36
CA HIS A 66 -3.69 0.21 -12.75
C HIS A 66 -3.06 1.61 -12.90
N CYS A 67 -3.23 2.50 -11.91
CA CYS A 67 -2.64 3.83 -11.91
C CYS A 67 -1.13 3.80 -11.63
N HIS A 68 -0.55 2.71 -11.09
CA HIS A 68 0.89 2.65 -10.84
C HIS A 68 1.69 2.85 -12.13
N ALA A 69 1.24 2.25 -13.23
CA ALA A 69 1.90 2.32 -14.54
C ALA A 69 1.92 3.74 -15.15
N SER A 70 1.06 4.66 -14.70
CA SER A 70 1.05 6.05 -15.14
C SER A 70 1.88 6.98 -14.24
N THR A 71 2.57 6.43 -13.24
CA THR A 71 3.46 7.18 -12.34
C THR A 71 4.92 6.79 -12.58
N SER A 72 5.84 7.72 -12.32
CA SER A 72 7.28 7.43 -12.24
C SER A 72 7.72 6.99 -10.84
N LEU A 73 6.77 6.72 -9.94
CA LEU A 73 7.07 6.34 -8.56
C LEU A 73 7.51 4.88 -8.51
N GLU A 74 8.49 4.58 -7.68
CA GLU A 74 8.80 3.20 -7.30
C GLU A 74 7.58 2.56 -6.61
N ALA A 75 7.30 1.29 -6.91
CA ALA A 75 6.15 0.55 -6.38
C ALA A 75 6.00 0.66 -4.86
N ARG A 76 7.11 0.55 -4.12
CA ARG A 76 7.12 0.71 -2.67
C ARG A 76 6.66 2.11 -2.24
N MET A 77 7.16 3.16 -2.88
CA MET A 77 6.77 4.54 -2.60
C MET A 77 5.30 4.79 -2.94
N TRP A 78 4.83 4.22 -4.06
CA TRP A 78 3.43 4.32 -4.48
C TRP A 78 2.47 3.65 -3.47
N LEU A 79 2.83 2.46 -2.97
CA LEU A 79 2.08 1.74 -1.93
C LEU A 79 2.01 2.54 -0.63
N ILE A 80 3.16 3.03 -0.14
CA ILE A 80 3.24 3.82 1.08
C ILE A 80 2.47 5.13 0.92
N GLY A 81 2.59 5.82 -0.22
CA GLY A 81 1.86 7.06 -0.50
C GLY A 81 0.35 6.86 -0.55
N THR A 82 -0.11 5.71 -1.06
CA THR A 82 -1.53 5.33 -1.02
C THR A 82 -1.98 5.05 0.40
N ALA A 83 -1.21 4.32 1.19
CA ALA A 83 -1.49 4.09 2.60
C ALA A 83 -1.54 5.38 3.42
N GLN A 84 -0.60 6.31 3.22
CA GLN A 84 -0.60 7.60 3.91
C GLN A 84 -1.87 8.42 3.62
N ARG A 85 -2.43 8.34 2.41
CA ARG A 85 -3.68 9.04 2.09
C ARG A 85 -4.89 8.50 2.86
N VAL A 86 -4.90 7.20 3.18
CA VAL A 86 -6.01 6.54 3.88
C VAL A 86 -5.82 6.58 5.41
N LEU A 87 -4.58 6.36 5.86
CA LEU A 87 -4.24 6.20 7.28
C LEU A 87 -3.92 7.52 7.98
N MET A 88 -3.69 8.61 7.26
CA MET A 88 -3.39 9.92 7.86
C MET A 88 -4.38 10.98 7.36
N PRO A 89 -5.22 11.54 8.24
CA PRO A 89 -6.01 12.73 7.95
C PRO A 89 -5.12 13.86 7.42
N GLN A 90 -5.67 14.69 6.53
CA GLN A 90 -4.94 15.79 5.87
C GLN A 90 -4.23 16.73 6.86
N GLU A 91 -4.80 16.92 8.04
CA GLU A 91 -4.25 17.73 9.14
C GLU A 91 -2.92 17.19 9.68
N GLN A 92 -2.77 15.87 9.77
CA GLN A 92 -1.53 15.22 10.24
C GLN A 92 -0.43 15.17 9.16
N ARG A 93 -0.81 15.17 7.88
CA ARG A 93 0.14 15.28 6.75
C ARG A 93 0.85 16.63 6.74
N LEU A 94 0.13 17.72 7.01
CA LEU A 94 0.69 19.08 7.06
C LEU A 94 1.62 19.26 8.26
N ALA A 95 1.27 18.72 9.43
CA ALA A 95 2.11 18.75 10.62
C ALA A 95 3.47 18.03 10.42
N THR A 96 3.47 16.91 9.70
CA THR A 96 4.70 16.15 9.43
C THR A 96 5.60 16.86 8.39
N SER A 97 5.01 17.55 7.41
CA SER A 97 5.76 18.38 6.46
C SER A 97 6.35 19.63 7.12
N ALA A 98 5.59 20.26 8.03
CA ALA A 98 6.04 21.47 8.74
C ALA A 98 7.26 21.20 9.64
N LEU A 99 7.32 20.03 10.28
CA LEU A 99 8.46 19.63 11.13
C LEU A 99 9.75 19.29 10.36
N LEU A 100 9.67 19.03 9.06
CA LEU A 100 10.85 18.80 8.21
C LEU A 100 11.38 20.08 7.54
N THR A 101 10.66 21.20 7.68
CA THR A 101 11.01 22.49 7.07
C THR A 101 11.39 23.55 8.12
N ALA A 102 11.42 23.18 9.40
CA ALA A 102 11.82 24.01 10.54
C ALA A 102 13.15 23.51 11.11
#